data_AF-A0A316BK46-F1
#
_entry.id   AF-A0A316BK46-F1
#
_cell.length_a   1.000
_cell.length_b   1.000
_cell.length_c   1.000
_cell.angle_alpha   90.00
_cell.angle_beta   90.00
_cell.angle_gamma   90.00
#
_symmetry.space_group_name_H-M   'P 1'
#
loop_
_entity.id
_entity.type
_entity.pdbx_description
1 polymer ?
#
loop_
_entity_poly.entity_id
_entity_poly.type
_entity_poly.pdbx_seq_one_letter_code
_entity_poly.pdbx_strand_id
1 'polypeptide(L)' 'MSNDILTIREVAEYLKINEKTAYRLAAEGKLPGFKVGGAWRFRKDEIERLTKGQNTRDESAGDA' A
#
# COMPACT_ATOMS: atom_id res chain seq x y z
N MET A 1 11.54 12.32 7.93
CA MET A 1 11.50 11.08 7.13
C MET A 1 11.60 9.92 8.11
N SER A 2 10.47 9.32 8.49
CA SER A 2 10.49 8.16 9.38
C SER A 2 10.74 6.90 8.57
N ASN A 3 11.78 6.15 8.91
CA ASN A 3 12.16 4.89 8.24
C ASN A 3 11.37 3.71 8.81
N ASP A 4 10.11 3.97 9.18
CA ASP A 4 9.28 3.02 9.91
C ASP A 4 8.81 1.93 8.95
N ILE A 5 8.96 0.69 9.39
CA ILE A 5 8.48 -0.48 8.67
C ILE A 5 7.19 -0.95 9.33
N LEU A 6 6.12 -0.99 8.55
CA LEU A 6 4.80 -1.46 8.98
C LEU A 6 4.60 -2.92 8.58
N THR A 7 3.86 -3.64 9.41
CA THR A 7 3.25 -4.93 9.12
C THR A 7 1.97 -4.78 8.29
N ILE A 8 1.43 -5.91 7.81
CA ILE A 8 0.16 -5.91 7.07
C ILE A 8 -1.02 -5.38 7.89
N ARG A 9 -1.01 -5.64 9.21
CA ARG A 9 -2.04 -5.16 10.12
C ARG A 9 -1.93 -3.66 10.31
N GLU A 10 -0.73 -3.15 10.58
CA GLU A 10 -0.50 -1.72 10.79
C GLU A 10 -0.80 -0.90 9.53
N VAL A 11 -0.44 -1.38 8.34
CA VAL A 11 -0.80 -0.68 7.09
C VAL A 11 -2.32 -0.71 6.84
N ALA A 12 -3.00 -1.80 7.21
CA ALA A 12 -4.46 -1.89 7.11
C ALA A 12 -5.14 -0.90 8.07
N GLU A 13 -4.68 -0.84 9.32
CA GLU A 13 -5.14 0.13 10.32
C GLU A 13 -4.86 1.58 9.89
N TYR A 14 -3.70 1.82 9.28
CA TYR A 14 -3.29 3.13 8.76
C TYR A 14 -4.18 3.60 7.61
N LEU A 15 -4.42 2.73 6.62
CA LEU A 15 -5.26 3.02 5.45
C LEU A 15 -6.76 2.87 5.71
N LYS A 16 -7.16 2.48 6.94
CA LYS A 16 -8.56 2.23 7.32
C LYS A 16 -9.25 1.19 6.43
N ILE A 17 -8.53 0.13 6.08
CA ILE A 17 -9.04 -1.02 5.33
C ILE A 17 -8.91 -2.30 6.14
N ASN A 18 -9.59 -3.36 5.72
CA ASN A 18 -9.41 -4.67 6.34
C ASN A 18 -8.06 -5.32 5.91
N GLU A 19 -7.51 -6.18 6.77
CA GLU A 19 -6.23 -6.86 6.53
C GLU A 19 -6.24 -7.73 5.27
N LYS A 20 -7.38 -8.36 4.95
CA LYS A 20 -7.54 -9.20 3.75
C LYS A 20 -7.40 -8.39 2.46
N THR A 21 -7.95 -7.18 2.44
CA THR A 21 -7.84 -6.22 1.34
C THR A 21 -6.43 -5.71 1.25
N ALA A 22 -5.80 -5.34 2.38
CA ALA A 22 -4.39 -4.94 2.38
C ALA A 22 -3.49 -6.05 1.79
N TYR A 23 -3.72 -7.31 2.20
CA TYR A 23 -2.97 -8.46 1.69
C TYR A 23 -3.18 -8.63 0.19
N ARG A 24 -4.44 -8.55 -0.28
CA ARG A 24 -4.78 -8.66 -1.70
C ARG A 24 -4.11 -7.55 -2.51
N LEU A 25 -4.16 -6.30 -2.05
CA LEU A 25 -3.53 -5.17 -2.75
C LEU A 25 -2.00 -5.31 -2.80
N ALA A 26 -1.38 -5.81 -1.73
CA ALA A 26 0.05 -6.11 -1.73
C ALA A 26 0.40 -7.23 -2.71
N ALA A 27 -0.40 -8.30 -2.75
CA ALA A 27 -0.23 -9.41 -3.69
C ALA A 27 -0.47 -8.99 -5.15
N GLU A 28 -1.39 -8.05 -5.41
CA GLU A 28 -1.65 -7.45 -6.72
C GLU A 28 -0.61 -6.38 -7.11
N GLY A 29 0.34 -6.04 -6.23
CA GLY A 29 1.34 -4.99 -6.47
C GLY A 29 0.79 -3.56 -6.41
N LYS A 30 -0.47 -3.38 -5.99
CA LYS A 30 -1.13 -2.08 -5.82
C LYS A 30 -0.75 -1.39 -4.51
N LEU A 31 -0.35 -2.16 -3.50
CA LEU A 31 0.18 -1.66 -2.24
C LEU A 31 1.70 -1.89 -2.22
N PRO A 32 2.52 -0.83 -2.22
CA PRO A 32 3.97 -0.95 -2.30
C PRO A 32 4.53 -1.53 -1.00
N GLY A 33 5.05 -2.75 -1.09
CA GLY A 33 5.63 -3.48 0.02
C GLY A 33 6.53 -4.60 -0.47
N PHE A 34 7.23 -5.24 0.45
CA PHE A 34 8.14 -6.36 0.17
C PHE A 34 7.92 -7.50 1.14
N LYS A 35 8.23 -8.72 0.72
CA LYS A 35 8.19 -9.91 1.58
C LYS A 35 9.56 -10.21 2.16
N VAL A 36 9.61 -10.48 3.46
CA VAL A 36 10.81 -10.96 4.17
C VAL A 36 10.39 -12.03 5.17
N GLY A 37 11.04 -13.20 5.12
CA GLY A 37 10.69 -14.33 6.00
C GLY A 37 9.23 -14.79 5.89
N GLY A 38 8.61 -14.66 4.71
CA GLY A 38 7.20 -15.02 4.49
C GLY A 38 6.17 -13.97 4.94
N ALA A 39 6.60 -12.88 5.60
CA ALA A 39 5.72 -11.81 6.04
C ALA A 39 5.86 -10.56 5.16
N TRP A 40 4.75 -9.84 4.97
CA TRP A 40 4.75 -8.55 4.29
C TRP A 40 5.27 -7.43 5.19
N ARG A 41 6.03 -6.51 4.58
CA ARG A 41 6.57 -5.30 5.19
C ARG A 41 6.36 -4.12 4.26
N PHE A 42 6.02 -2.97 4.83
CA PHE A 42 5.67 -1.76 4.10
C PHE A 42 6.47 -0.60 4.67
N ARG A 43 7.17 0.15 3.82
CA ARG A 43 7.80 1.38 4.28
C ARG A 43 6.74 2.46 4.43
N LYS A 44 6.63 3.05 5.61
CA LYS A 44 5.60 4.05 5.91
C LYS A 44 5.65 5.25 4.97
N ASP A 45 6.84 5.73 4.65
CA ASP A 45 7.05 6.85 3.74
C ASP A 45 6.53 6.58 2.31
N GLU A 46 6.60 5.33 1.86
CA GLU A 46 6.10 4.89 0.56
C GLU A 46 4.58 4.78 0.54
N ILE A 47 3.98 4.28 1.62
CA ILE A 47 2.53 4.28 1.83
C ILE A 47 2.00 5.72 1.86
N GLU A 48 2.68 6.62 2.59
CA GLU A 48 2.33 8.04 2.63
C GLU A 48 2.42 8.70 1.24
N ARG A 49 3.44 8.36 0.44
CA ARG A 49 3.55 8.85 -0.94
C ARG A 49 2.43 8.32 -1.84
N LEU A 50 2.05 7.05 -1.70
CA LEU A 50 0.93 6.47 -2.44
C LEU A 50 -0.37 7.24 -2.20
N THR A 51 -0.70 7.51 -0.93
CA THR A 51 -1.92 8.26 -0.57
C THR A 51 -1.90 9.69 -1.10
N LYS A 52 -0.74 10.35 -1.13
CA LYS A 52 -0.58 11.69 -1.70
C LYS A 52 -0.71 11.71 -3.23
N GLY A 53 -0.42 10.60 -3.91
CA GLY A 53 -0.45 10.48 -5.38
C GLY A 53 -1.80 10.03 -5.97
N GLN A 54 -2.72 9.50 -5.16
CA GLN A 54 -4.04 9.02 -5.63
C GLN A 54 -5.00 10.15 -6.06
N ASN A 55 -4.64 11.42 -5.83
CA ASN A 55 -5.46 12.56 -6.23
C ASN A 55 -5.24 13.00 -7.71
N THR A 56 -4.57 12.20 -8.56
CA THR A 56 -4.19 12.66 -9.92
C THR A 56 -4.24 11.60 -11.04
N ARG A 57 -4.60 10.32 -10.83
CA ARG A 57 -4.54 9.33 -11.94
C ARG A 57 -5.64 8.27 -11.96
N ASP A 58 -6.89 8.67 -11.78
CA ASP A 58 -8.05 7.86 -12.20
C ASP A 58 -8.93 8.69 -13.14
N GLU A 59 -8.40 9.08 -14.31
CA GLU A 59 -9.19 9.73 -15.37
C GLU A 59 -8.66 9.51 -16.80
N SER A 60 -7.90 8.44 -17.07
CA SER A 60 -7.45 8.15 -18.45
C SER A 60 -7.16 6.65 -18.67
N ALA A 61 -8.22 5.85 -18.69
CA ALA A 61 -8.21 4.54 -19.36
C ALA A 61 -9.63 4.22 -19.85
N GLY A 62 -10.15 5.10 -20.69
CA GLY A 62 -11.36 4.91 -21.46
C GLY A 62 -11.23 5.69 -22.75
N ASP A 63 -10.45 5.16 -23.70
CA ASP A 63 -10.69 5.33 -25.15
C ASP A 63 -9.76 4.37 -25.92
N ALA A 64 -10.34 3.28 -26.43
CA ALA A 64 -9.98 2.57 -27.66
C ALA A 64 -11.00 1.45 -27.91
#